data_AF-A0A1X7T3B3-F1
#
_entry.id   AF-A0A1X7T3B3-F1
#
_cell.length_a   1.000
_cell.length_b   1.000
_cell.length_c   1.000
_cell.angle_alpha   90.00
_cell.angle_beta   90.00
_cell.angle_gamma   90.00
#
_symmetry.space_group_name_H-M   'P 1'
#
loop_
_entity.id
_entity.type
_entity.pdbx_description
1 polymer ?
#
loop_
_entity_poly.entity_id
_entity_poly.type
_entity_poly.pdbx_seq_one_letter_code
_entity_poly.pdbx_strand_id
1 'polypeptide(L)'
;MYCIGTHGDRVKDRKFKIKRGLEQHYQGKDYRVLIEDTVIVDNTSSGKGKAEDPSLQDLRKAVIKFTQEALKKETPLSWILFRKVIQVLSKKYNVISLENACIIGAASNIPPEDVPDVLMFYHELGVLLFYPQIDGMKDMIIINPSYIVDALGKIFPLSVNPDQGRHCKEWKLFREFGILVQPLYVELWKEYKDTSSEIFLKVLVHFRIAVEVKTDKYPPPSKQYFMPLVLKSTKVNSSSLTVPSDSIQAAPLHITFNSGYIPPGFFTRFVVVLTSKMELCFEKDIGIYRNRVTFRYQDPNSTTIEHVIVTDCTDVIQIDVQHHHLNQEVVSFTKICQNIQVLLEDA
;
A
#
# COMPACT_ATOMS: atom_id res chain seq x y z
N MET A 1 14.95 3.21 16.03
CA MET A 1 15.11 3.90 14.73
C MET A 1 16.25 4.90 14.83
N TYR A 2 16.98 5.16 13.74
CA TYR A 2 17.99 6.23 13.69
C TYR A 2 17.52 7.34 12.76
N CYS A 3 17.65 8.60 13.17
CA CYS A 3 17.45 9.72 12.26
C CYS A 3 18.81 10.08 11.65
N ILE A 4 18.96 9.86 10.35
CA ILE A 4 20.25 10.05 9.66
C ILE A 4 20.12 11.20 8.68
N GLY A 5 20.76 12.32 9.00
CA GLY A 5 20.97 13.40 8.05
C GLY A 5 22.18 13.11 7.17
N THR A 6 21.98 13.00 5.86
CA THR A 6 23.06 12.84 4.89
C THR A 6 23.64 14.20 4.47
N HIS A 7 24.72 14.18 3.68
CA HIS A 7 25.42 15.37 3.17
C HIS A 7 26.03 16.26 4.27
N GLY A 8 26.58 15.63 5.30
CA GLY A 8 27.30 16.30 6.38
C GLY A 8 28.48 17.15 5.89
N ASP A 9 29.05 16.84 4.72
CA ASP A 9 30.08 17.63 4.03
C ASP A 9 29.62 19.05 3.69
N ARG A 10 28.31 19.25 3.48
CA ARG A 10 27.72 20.55 3.11
C ARG A 10 27.36 21.41 4.30
N VAL A 11 27.33 20.84 5.50
CA VAL A 11 26.83 21.50 6.72
C VAL A 11 27.83 21.43 7.87
N LYS A 12 29.12 21.19 7.59
CA LYS A 12 30.23 20.96 8.54
C LYS A 12 30.05 21.66 9.89
N ASP A 13 30.13 22.99 9.92
CA ASP A 13 30.07 23.78 11.17
C ASP A 13 28.66 23.86 11.78
N ARG A 14 27.65 23.48 11.01
CA ARG A 14 26.23 23.48 11.41
C ARG A 14 25.72 22.11 11.84
N LYS A 15 26.51 21.03 11.71
CA LYS A 15 26.10 19.66 12.04
C LYS A 15 25.47 19.58 13.43
N PHE A 16 26.15 20.12 14.44
CA PHE A 16 25.68 20.14 15.83
C PHE A 16 24.37 20.92 15.99
N LYS A 17 24.27 22.11 15.38
CA LYS A 17 23.06 22.94 15.42
C LYS A 17 21.86 22.24 14.77
N ILE A 18 22.08 21.56 13.65
CA ILE A 18 21.04 20.80 12.93
C ILE A 18 20.60 19.59 13.75
N LYS A 19 21.55 18.80 14.29
CA LYS A 19 21.24 17.66 15.18
C LYS A 19 20.35 18.12 16.34
N ARG A 20 20.76 19.17 17.06
CA ARG A 20 19.98 19.71 18.17
C ARG A 20 18.61 20.23 17.74
N GLY A 21 18.52 20.85 16.56
CA GLY A 21 17.24 21.32 16.00
C GLY A 21 16.27 20.17 15.70
N LEU A 22 16.78 19.06 15.12
CA LEU A 22 16.00 17.85 14.93
C LEU A 22 15.57 17.23 16.27
N GLU A 23 16.49 17.17 17.23
CA GLU A 23 16.23 16.68 18.59
C GLU A 23 15.12 17.43 19.32
N GLN A 24 15.11 18.75 19.16
CA GLN A 24 14.06 19.61 19.68
C GLN A 24 12.74 19.44 18.91
N HIS A 25 12.81 19.25 17.59
CA HIS A 25 11.60 19.13 16.75
C HIS A 25 10.72 17.95 17.13
N TYR A 26 11.34 16.80 17.44
CA TYR A 26 10.61 15.61 17.86
C TYR A 26 10.40 15.52 19.39
N GLN A 27 10.79 16.54 20.16
CA GLN A 27 10.54 16.56 21.59
C GLN A 27 9.03 16.65 21.87
N GLY A 28 8.53 15.81 22.78
CA GLY A 28 7.10 15.74 23.10
C GLY A 28 6.23 15.09 22.03
N LYS A 29 6.81 14.51 20.97
CA LYS A 29 6.10 13.69 19.98
C LYS A 29 6.12 12.23 20.43
N ASP A 30 5.00 11.53 20.25
CA ASP A 30 4.86 10.12 20.67
C ASP A 30 5.91 9.22 20.04
N TYR A 31 6.29 9.46 18.78
CA TYR A 31 7.30 8.67 18.08
C TYR A 31 8.74 8.95 18.54
N ARG A 32 8.99 9.92 19.44
CA ARG A 32 10.34 10.21 19.98
C ARG A 32 10.97 8.97 20.59
N VAL A 33 10.17 8.17 21.30
CA VAL A 33 10.60 6.94 21.98
C VAL A 33 11.18 5.92 21.00
N LEU A 34 10.79 5.99 19.72
CA LEU A 34 11.30 5.10 18.69
C LEU A 34 12.66 5.55 18.14
N ILE A 35 13.10 6.78 18.40
CA ILE A 35 14.36 7.33 17.90
C ILE A 35 15.47 7.06 18.92
N GLU A 36 16.40 6.17 18.57
CA GLU A 36 17.56 5.82 19.38
C GLU A 36 18.58 6.98 19.39
N ASP A 37 18.93 7.48 18.20
CA ASP A 37 19.86 8.59 18.03
C ASP A 37 19.61 9.35 16.72
N THR A 38 20.13 10.58 16.68
CA THR A 38 20.21 11.42 15.49
C THR A 38 21.66 11.68 15.11
N VAL A 39 22.01 11.40 13.87
CA VAL A 39 23.39 11.56 13.37
C VAL A 39 23.40 12.28 12.03
N ILE A 40 24.35 13.19 11.86
CA ILE A 40 24.56 13.94 10.62
C ILE A 40 25.89 13.50 10.00
N VAL A 41 25.81 12.71 8.94
CA VAL A 41 26.96 11.98 8.37
C VAL A 41 27.41 12.61 7.06
N ASP A 42 28.73 12.75 6.89
CA ASP A 42 29.31 12.96 5.56
C ASP A 42 29.36 11.62 4.80
N ASN A 43 28.29 11.33 4.07
CA ASN A 43 28.17 10.11 3.27
C ASN A 43 29.13 10.08 2.06
N THR A 44 29.75 11.21 1.67
CA THR A 44 30.74 11.24 0.57
C THR A 44 32.08 10.62 0.98
N SER A 45 32.29 10.48 2.29
CA SER A 45 33.49 9.87 2.89
C SER A 45 33.40 8.34 3.05
N SER A 46 32.23 7.75 2.76
CA SER A 46 31.98 6.31 2.92
C SER A 46 32.99 5.45 2.16
N GLY A 47 33.55 4.45 2.84
CA GLY A 47 34.52 3.51 2.28
C GLY A 47 35.96 4.05 2.18
N LYS A 48 36.24 5.28 2.64
CA LYS A 48 37.58 5.91 2.55
C LYS A 48 38.52 5.57 3.72
N GLY A 49 38.28 4.46 4.42
CA GLY A 49 39.12 3.98 5.52
C GLY A 49 39.26 5.01 6.65
N LYS A 50 40.49 5.46 6.94
CA LYS A 50 40.77 6.43 8.03
C LYS A 50 40.19 7.83 7.79
N ALA A 51 39.90 8.18 6.53
CA ALA A 51 39.33 9.48 6.17
C ALA A 51 37.79 9.49 6.18
N GLU A 52 37.17 8.37 6.58
CA GLU A 52 35.73 8.26 6.70
C GLU A 52 35.20 9.00 7.94
N ASP A 53 34.03 9.61 7.83
CA ASP A 53 33.29 10.19 8.95
C ASP A 53 33.10 9.13 10.05
N PRO A 54 33.62 9.34 11.28
CA PRO A 54 33.52 8.38 12.38
C PRO A 54 32.08 7.95 12.67
N SER A 55 31.11 8.84 12.44
CA SER A 55 29.68 8.57 12.65
C SER A 55 29.17 7.40 11.79
N LEU A 56 29.76 7.16 10.61
CA LEU A 56 29.44 6.01 9.77
C LEU A 56 29.93 4.70 10.39
N GLN A 57 31.08 4.71 11.06
CA GLN A 57 31.59 3.54 11.77
C GLN A 57 30.70 3.21 12.98
N ASP A 58 30.26 4.22 13.71
CA ASP A 58 29.37 4.04 14.85
C ASP A 58 27.99 3.53 14.42
N LEU A 59 27.46 4.04 13.30
CA LEU A 59 26.25 3.47 12.67
C LEU A 59 26.43 1.99 12.29
N ARG A 60 27.57 1.61 11.70
CA ARG A 60 27.82 0.18 11.39
C ARG A 60 27.87 -0.67 12.65
N LYS A 61 28.53 -0.20 13.71
CA LYS A 61 28.56 -0.90 15.00
C LYS A 61 27.16 -1.04 15.58
N ALA A 62 26.33 0.01 15.50
CA ALA A 62 24.95 -0.03 15.97
C ALA A 62 24.11 -1.07 15.20
N VAL A 63 24.24 -1.13 13.87
CA VAL A 63 23.55 -2.15 13.05
C VAL A 63 24.04 -3.56 13.38
N ILE A 64 25.35 -3.76 13.56
CA ILE A 64 25.92 -5.06 13.96
C ILE A 64 25.38 -5.47 15.34
N LYS A 65 25.43 -4.56 16.31
CA LYS A 65 24.93 -4.80 17.67
C LYS A 65 23.44 -5.18 17.64
N PHE A 66 22.62 -4.40 16.92
CA PHE A 66 21.20 -4.69 16.78
C PHE A 66 20.95 -6.06 16.13
N THR A 67 21.68 -6.41 15.07
CA THR A 67 21.50 -7.71 14.40
C THR A 67 21.95 -8.89 15.25
N GLN A 68 22.97 -8.72 16.09
CA GLN A 68 23.49 -9.77 16.97
C GLN A 68 22.66 -9.94 18.26
N GLU A 69 22.13 -8.85 18.81
CA GLU A 69 21.45 -8.85 20.11
C GLU A 69 19.92 -8.91 19.99
N ALA A 70 19.33 -8.13 19.07
CA ALA A 70 17.88 -7.97 18.99
C ALA A 70 17.19 -8.85 17.92
N LEU A 71 17.93 -9.26 16.88
CA LEU A 71 17.39 -10.08 15.77
C LEU A 71 17.79 -11.56 15.84
N LYS A 72 18.19 -12.05 17.02
CA LYS A 72 18.52 -13.46 17.22
C LYS A 72 17.25 -14.29 17.40
N LYS A 73 16.92 -15.13 16.41
CA LYS A 73 15.85 -16.13 16.50
C LYS A 73 16.46 -17.53 16.42
N GLU A 74 16.31 -18.32 17.47
CA GLU A 74 16.71 -19.73 17.45
C GLU A 74 15.89 -20.45 16.38
N THR A 75 16.59 -21.07 15.43
CA THR A 75 15.98 -21.68 14.24
C THR A 75 16.64 -23.04 14.00
N PRO A 76 15.87 -24.11 13.73
CA PRO A 76 16.43 -25.42 13.44
C PRO A 76 17.43 -25.40 12.29
N LEU A 77 18.49 -26.21 12.38
CA LEU A 77 19.50 -26.30 11.33
C LEU A 77 18.90 -26.73 9.98
N SER A 78 17.90 -27.63 9.99
CA SER A 78 17.16 -28.07 8.81
C SER A 78 16.51 -26.89 8.06
N TRP A 79 15.92 -25.93 8.78
CA TRP A 79 15.29 -24.74 8.19
C TRP A 79 16.36 -23.80 7.59
N ILE A 80 17.52 -23.67 8.24
CA ILE A 80 18.65 -22.91 7.70
C ILE A 80 19.17 -23.54 6.40
N LEU A 81 19.28 -24.86 6.35
CA LEU A 81 19.69 -25.59 5.14
C LEU A 81 18.66 -25.40 4.01
N PHE A 82 17.38 -25.53 4.31
CA PHE A 82 16.28 -25.25 3.39
C PHE A 82 16.41 -23.84 2.79
N ARG A 83 16.59 -22.82 3.64
CA ARG A 83 16.78 -21.43 3.20
C ARG A 83 17.99 -21.27 2.28
N LYS A 84 19.12 -21.93 2.57
CA LYS A 84 20.31 -21.86 1.71
C LYS A 84 20.03 -22.43 0.32
N VAL A 85 19.29 -23.53 0.22
CA VAL A 85 18.88 -24.09 -1.08
C VAL A 85 17.98 -23.10 -1.83
N ILE A 86 16.97 -22.54 -1.15
CA ILE A 86 16.08 -21.52 -1.73
C ILE A 86 16.86 -20.30 -2.24
N GLN A 87 17.86 -19.83 -1.48
CA GLN A 87 18.71 -18.71 -1.89
C GLN A 87 19.56 -19.01 -3.14
N VAL A 88 20.00 -20.25 -3.33
CA VAL A 88 20.71 -20.65 -4.55
C VAL A 88 19.75 -20.73 -5.73
N LEU A 89 18.56 -21.30 -5.52
CA LEU A 89 17.52 -21.41 -6.56
C LEU A 89 17.00 -20.06 -7.01
N SER A 90 16.88 -19.09 -6.10
CA SER A 90 16.34 -17.75 -6.41
C SER A 90 17.21 -16.94 -7.39
N LYS A 91 18.45 -17.38 -7.63
CA LYS A 91 19.31 -16.80 -8.68
C LYS A 91 18.87 -17.15 -10.09
N LYS A 92 18.07 -18.20 -10.26
CA LYS A 92 17.64 -18.71 -11.57
C LYS A 92 16.12 -18.75 -11.72
N TYR A 93 15.39 -18.95 -10.63
CA TYR A 93 13.94 -19.09 -10.64
C TYR A 93 13.32 -18.07 -9.69
N ASN A 94 12.20 -17.48 -10.07
CA ASN A 94 11.47 -16.56 -9.19
C ASN A 94 10.41 -17.27 -8.34
N VAL A 95 9.88 -18.39 -8.85
CA VAL A 95 8.72 -19.11 -8.31
C VAL A 95 9.00 -20.61 -8.34
N ILE A 96 8.54 -21.33 -7.32
CA ILE A 96 8.50 -22.80 -7.29
C ILE A 96 7.11 -23.28 -6.83
N SER A 97 6.80 -24.55 -7.07
CA SER A 97 5.61 -25.19 -6.54
C SER A 97 5.79 -25.63 -5.07
N LEU A 98 4.69 -25.85 -4.36
CA LEU A 98 4.69 -26.44 -3.02
C LEU A 98 5.32 -27.83 -3.02
N GLU A 99 5.07 -28.63 -4.06
CA GLU A 99 5.72 -29.94 -4.25
C GLU A 99 7.25 -29.82 -4.28
N ASN A 100 7.79 -28.88 -5.06
CA ASN A 100 9.23 -28.63 -5.11
C ASN A 100 9.76 -28.14 -3.77
N ALA A 101 9.00 -27.32 -3.05
CA ALA A 101 9.34 -26.93 -1.69
C ALA A 101 9.40 -28.15 -0.76
N CYS A 102 8.45 -29.09 -0.85
CA CYS A 102 8.47 -30.32 -0.06
C CYS A 102 9.68 -31.21 -0.38
N ILE A 103 10.09 -31.31 -1.65
CA ILE A 103 11.31 -32.03 -2.05
C ILE A 103 12.56 -31.40 -1.40
N ILE A 104 12.66 -30.07 -1.43
CA ILE A 104 13.77 -29.34 -0.79
C ILE A 104 13.72 -29.51 0.74
N GLY A 105 12.52 -29.52 1.32
CA GLY A 105 12.26 -29.79 2.74
C GLY A 105 12.80 -31.15 3.15
N ALA A 106 12.38 -32.21 2.45
CA ALA A 106 12.85 -33.57 2.69
C ALA A 106 14.37 -33.69 2.57
N ALA A 107 14.99 -33.10 1.54
CA ALA A 107 16.44 -33.07 1.38
C ALA A 107 17.17 -32.29 2.49
N SER A 108 16.45 -31.40 3.19
CA SER A 108 16.94 -30.63 4.34
C SER A 108 16.58 -31.25 5.69
N ASN A 109 16.01 -32.47 5.72
CA ASN A 109 15.47 -33.15 6.90
C ASN A 109 14.33 -32.37 7.59
N ILE A 110 13.41 -31.81 6.80
CA ILE A 110 12.14 -31.23 7.29
C ILE A 110 11.02 -32.23 6.96
N PRO A 111 10.21 -32.65 7.95
CA PRO A 111 9.02 -33.45 7.71
C PRO A 111 8.07 -32.75 6.72
N PRO A 112 7.45 -33.46 5.75
CA PRO A 112 6.56 -32.84 4.77
C PRO A 112 5.43 -32.01 5.38
N GLU A 113 4.90 -32.43 6.52
CA GLU A 113 3.86 -31.74 7.29
C GLU A 113 4.30 -30.39 7.85
N ASP A 114 5.60 -30.20 8.12
CA ASP A 114 6.15 -28.97 8.70
C ASP A 114 6.55 -27.95 7.62
N VAL A 115 6.62 -28.36 6.35
CA VAL A 115 7.07 -27.49 5.24
C VAL A 115 6.22 -26.21 5.11
N PRO A 116 4.87 -26.25 5.19
CA PRO A 116 4.05 -25.05 5.18
C PRO A 116 4.40 -24.06 6.31
N ASP A 117 4.73 -24.55 7.51
CA ASP A 117 5.11 -23.70 8.64
C ASP A 117 6.49 -23.06 8.43
N VAL A 118 7.44 -23.81 7.84
CA VAL A 118 8.74 -23.26 7.44
C VAL A 118 8.59 -22.17 6.38
N LEU A 119 7.70 -22.39 5.41
CA LEU A 119 7.38 -21.40 4.38
C LEU A 119 6.75 -20.15 5.00
N MET A 120 5.80 -20.31 5.93
CA MET A 120 5.16 -19.18 6.61
C MET A 120 6.15 -18.41 7.49
N PHE A 121 7.04 -19.10 8.20
CA PHE A 121 8.12 -18.47 8.95
C PHE A 121 9.00 -17.57 8.05
N TYR A 122 9.39 -18.06 6.87
CA TYR A 122 10.18 -17.25 5.94
C TYR A 122 9.36 -16.20 5.18
N HIS A 123 8.05 -16.40 5.06
CA HIS A 123 7.12 -15.39 4.57
C HIS A 123 7.05 -14.18 5.52
N GLU A 124 6.89 -14.42 6.82
CA GLU A 124 6.86 -13.37 7.84
C GLU A 124 8.18 -12.57 7.90
N LEU A 125 9.30 -13.23 7.60
CA LEU A 125 10.62 -12.60 7.53
C LEU A 125 10.88 -11.89 6.18
N GLY A 126 9.97 -11.99 5.22
CA GLY A 126 10.13 -11.41 3.88
C GLY A 126 11.24 -12.05 3.04
N VAL A 127 11.68 -13.27 3.38
CA VAL A 127 12.72 -14.01 2.65
C VAL A 127 12.15 -14.61 1.37
N LEU A 128 10.91 -15.08 1.42
CA LEU A 128 10.10 -15.57 0.31
C LEU A 128 8.66 -15.10 0.51
N LEU A 129 7.77 -15.32 -0.46
CA LEU A 129 6.34 -15.04 -0.30
C LEU A 129 5.52 -16.32 -0.54
N PHE A 130 4.65 -16.63 0.43
CA PHE A 130 3.75 -17.77 0.39
C PHE A 130 2.37 -17.31 0.85
N TYR A 131 1.41 -17.26 -0.06
CA TYR A 131 0.06 -16.74 0.18
C TYR A 131 -1.00 -17.84 -0.01
N PRO A 132 -1.06 -18.84 0.88
CA PRO A 132 -1.99 -19.96 0.73
C PRO A 132 -3.47 -19.56 0.75
N GLN A 133 -3.78 -18.40 1.34
CA GLN A 133 -5.10 -17.80 1.43
C GLN A 133 -5.58 -17.14 0.13
N ILE A 134 -4.68 -16.88 -0.83
CA ILE A 134 -5.04 -16.27 -2.10
C ILE A 134 -5.37 -17.38 -3.09
N ASP A 135 -6.58 -17.35 -3.63
CA ASP A 135 -7.02 -18.31 -4.65
C ASP A 135 -6.03 -18.35 -5.83
N GLY A 136 -5.68 -19.55 -6.29
CA GLY A 136 -4.68 -19.77 -7.34
C GLY A 136 -3.21 -19.54 -6.91
N MET A 137 -2.93 -19.23 -5.64
CA MET A 137 -1.57 -19.13 -5.09
C MET A 137 -1.24 -20.19 -4.03
N LYS A 138 -2.19 -21.08 -3.71
CA LYS A 138 -2.03 -22.11 -2.67
C LYS A 138 -0.76 -22.95 -2.81
N ASP A 139 -0.43 -23.31 -4.05
CA ASP A 139 0.73 -24.15 -4.36
C ASP A 139 1.90 -23.34 -4.95
N MET A 140 1.85 -22.00 -4.89
CA MET A 140 2.83 -21.10 -5.50
C MET A 140 3.69 -20.42 -4.44
N ILE A 141 5.01 -20.63 -4.51
CA ILE A 141 5.97 -20.04 -3.57
C ILE A 141 6.89 -19.11 -4.37
N ILE A 142 6.82 -17.81 -4.08
CA ILE A 142 7.70 -16.81 -4.69
C ILE A 142 8.99 -16.77 -3.88
N ILE A 143 10.04 -17.41 -4.40
CA ILE A 143 11.35 -17.52 -3.74
C ILE A 143 12.26 -16.32 -4.00
N ASN A 144 11.88 -15.45 -4.93
CA ASN A 144 12.51 -14.15 -5.15
C ASN A 144 11.47 -13.03 -4.93
N PRO A 145 11.34 -12.47 -3.73
CA PRO A 145 10.35 -11.41 -3.44
C PRO A 145 10.47 -10.19 -4.37
N SER A 146 11.68 -9.86 -4.84
CA SER A 146 11.90 -8.75 -5.78
C SER A 146 11.11 -8.93 -7.08
N TYR A 147 10.84 -10.15 -7.51
CA TYR A 147 10.02 -10.43 -8.70
C TYR A 147 8.63 -9.79 -8.61
N ILE A 148 7.96 -9.94 -7.46
CA ILE A 148 6.64 -9.34 -7.22
C ILE A 148 6.77 -7.82 -7.05
N VAL A 149 7.78 -7.36 -6.27
CA VAL A 149 7.98 -5.93 -6.03
C VAL A 149 8.22 -5.18 -7.34
N ASP A 150 9.08 -5.71 -8.21
CA ASP A 150 9.39 -5.13 -9.51
C ASP A 150 8.15 -5.12 -10.41
N ALA A 151 7.39 -6.22 -10.43
CA ALA A 151 6.14 -6.30 -11.20
C ALA A 151 5.12 -5.27 -10.75
N LEU A 152 4.85 -5.20 -9.44
CA LEU A 152 3.90 -4.22 -8.88
C LEU A 152 4.40 -2.79 -9.07
N GLY A 153 5.71 -2.57 -8.97
CA GLY A 153 6.36 -1.30 -9.24
C GLY A 153 6.11 -0.78 -10.65
N LYS A 154 5.96 -1.67 -11.64
CA LYS A 154 5.62 -1.29 -13.03
C LYS A 154 4.27 -0.58 -13.16
N ILE A 155 3.35 -0.75 -12.20
CA ILE A 155 2.05 -0.08 -12.23
C ILE A 155 2.13 1.40 -11.87
N PHE A 156 3.22 1.84 -11.21
CA PHE A 156 3.43 3.23 -10.81
C PHE A 156 4.41 3.98 -11.74
N PRO A 157 4.35 3.88 -13.08
CA PRO A 157 5.37 4.50 -13.90
C PRO A 157 5.10 6.00 -13.98
N LEU A 158 6.02 6.75 -13.37
CA LEU A 158 6.20 8.19 -13.61
C LEU A 158 6.64 8.47 -15.07
N SER A 159 7.05 7.44 -15.82
CA SER A 159 7.78 7.56 -17.10
C SER A 159 7.03 7.11 -18.36
N VAL A 160 5.86 6.48 -18.27
CA VAL A 160 5.06 6.17 -19.48
C VAL A 160 4.36 7.44 -19.92
N ASN A 161 4.56 7.85 -21.18
CA ASN A 161 3.72 8.89 -21.79
C ASN A 161 2.38 8.23 -22.18
N PRO A 162 1.28 8.49 -21.44
CA PRO A 162 0.00 7.83 -21.69
C PRO A 162 -0.59 8.22 -23.06
N ASP A 163 -0.09 9.29 -23.66
CA ASP A 163 -0.60 9.83 -24.93
C ASP A 163 0.02 9.17 -26.16
N GLN A 164 0.92 8.19 -26.00
CA GLN A 164 1.61 7.52 -27.10
C GLN A 164 1.58 5.99 -26.94
N GLY A 165 1.13 5.27 -27.97
CA GLY A 165 1.21 3.82 -28.07
C GLY A 165 -0.14 3.07 -28.11
N ARG A 166 -0.06 1.73 -28.11
CA ARG A 166 -1.18 0.81 -28.36
C ARG A 166 -2.26 0.79 -27.26
N HIS A 167 -1.95 1.25 -26.05
CA HIS A 167 -2.84 1.23 -24.88
C HIS A 167 -3.09 2.63 -24.28
N CYS A 168 -3.04 3.68 -25.11
CA CYS A 168 -3.15 5.07 -24.63
C CYS A 168 -4.48 5.34 -23.91
N LYS A 169 -5.59 4.77 -24.42
CA LYS A 169 -6.93 4.92 -23.83
C LYS A 169 -7.00 4.28 -22.45
N GLU A 170 -6.47 3.07 -22.32
CA GLU A 170 -6.44 2.33 -21.06
C GLU A 170 -5.53 3.02 -20.02
N TRP A 171 -4.38 3.54 -20.45
CA TRP A 171 -3.50 4.32 -19.57
C TRP A 171 -4.16 5.61 -19.09
N LYS A 172 -4.87 6.31 -19.98
CA LYS A 172 -5.62 7.52 -19.62
C LYS A 172 -6.74 7.19 -18.63
N LEU A 173 -7.51 6.14 -18.89
CA LEU A 173 -8.56 5.65 -18.00
C LEU A 173 -8.00 5.32 -16.60
N PHE A 174 -6.86 4.65 -16.55
CA PHE A 174 -6.20 4.28 -15.32
C PHE A 174 -5.69 5.49 -14.53
N ARG A 175 -5.12 6.50 -15.19
CA ARG A 175 -4.59 7.71 -14.51
C ARG A 175 -5.68 8.69 -14.06
N GLU A 176 -6.73 8.85 -14.86
CA GLU A 176 -7.79 9.84 -14.61
C GLU A 176 -8.87 9.31 -13.67
N PHE A 177 -9.17 8.00 -13.74
CA PHE A 177 -10.27 7.40 -12.99
C PHE A 177 -9.82 6.29 -12.04
N GLY A 178 -8.52 5.92 -12.05
CA GLY A 178 -8.02 4.83 -11.22
C GLY A 178 -8.48 3.45 -11.71
N ILE A 179 -8.99 3.35 -12.94
CA ILE A 179 -9.56 2.11 -13.48
C ILE A 179 -8.53 1.36 -14.32
N LEU A 180 -8.02 0.27 -13.77
CA LEU A 180 -7.08 -0.66 -14.40
C LEU A 180 -7.85 -1.77 -15.11
N VAL A 181 -7.67 -1.89 -16.43
CA VAL A 181 -8.41 -2.86 -17.26
C VAL A 181 -7.52 -3.99 -17.78
N GLN A 182 -8.13 -5.14 -18.06
CA GLN A 182 -7.44 -6.36 -18.48
C GLN A 182 -6.42 -6.23 -19.60
N PRO A 183 -6.74 -5.61 -20.74
CA PRO A 183 -5.77 -5.44 -21.81
C PRO A 183 -4.50 -4.71 -21.36
N LEU A 184 -4.63 -3.76 -20.41
CA LEU A 184 -3.49 -2.98 -19.93
C LEU A 184 -2.60 -3.77 -18.97
N TYR A 185 -3.17 -4.42 -17.95
CA TYR A 185 -2.33 -5.13 -16.98
C TYR A 185 -1.71 -6.41 -17.56
N VAL A 186 -2.37 -7.05 -18.53
CA VAL A 186 -1.78 -8.18 -19.27
C VAL A 186 -0.57 -7.72 -20.07
N GLU A 187 -0.68 -6.60 -20.78
CA GLU A 187 0.44 -6.03 -21.53
C GLU A 187 1.56 -5.55 -20.59
N LEU A 188 1.21 -4.91 -19.47
CA LEU A 188 2.16 -4.37 -18.49
C LEU A 188 3.07 -5.47 -17.91
N TRP A 189 2.50 -6.65 -17.67
CA TRP A 189 3.20 -7.75 -17.02
C TRP A 189 3.58 -8.89 -17.97
N LYS A 190 3.46 -8.70 -19.29
CA LYS A 190 3.75 -9.75 -20.29
C LYS A 190 5.16 -10.35 -20.21
N GLU A 191 6.12 -9.60 -19.67
CA GLU A 191 7.50 -10.04 -19.50
C GLU A 191 7.73 -10.91 -18.25
N TYR A 192 6.77 -10.93 -17.32
CA TYR A 192 6.79 -11.72 -16.10
C TYR A 192 6.19 -13.11 -16.37
N LYS A 193 6.97 -13.98 -17.03
CA LYS A 193 6.48 -15.27 -17.56
C LYS A 193 6.32 -16.39 -16.53
N ASP A 194 6.92 -16.26 -15.34
CA ASP A 194 6.85 -17.29 -14.29
C ASP A 194 5.47 -17.36 -13.62
N THR A 195 4.57 -16.42 -13.90
CA THR A 195 3.20 -16.42 -13.37
C THR A 195 2.22 -15.69 -14.29
N SER A 196 0.93 -15.85 -14.03
CA SER A 196 -0.12 -15.11 -14.74
C SER A 196 -0.22 -13.68 -14.21
N SER A 197 -0.52 -12.73 -15.10
CA SER A 197 -0.84 -11.34 -14.75
C SER A 197 -1.94 -11.22 -13.68
N GLU A 198 -2.87 -12.18 -13.62
CA GLU A 198 -3.94 -12.21 -12.62
C GLU A 198 -3.40 -12.38 -11.18
N ILE A 199 -2.24 -13.02 -11.00
CA ILE A 199 -1.64 -13.22 -9.68
C ILE A 199 -1.24 -11.88 -9.06
N PHE A 200 -0.63 -10.98 -9.84
CA PHE A 200 -0.28 -9.64 -9.34
C PHE A 200 -1.51 -8.84 -8.91
N LEU A 201 -2.62 -8.96 -9.64
CA LEU A 201 -3.89 -8.35 -9.24
C LEU A 201 -4.45 -8.96 -7.97
N LYS A 202 -4.45 -10.28 -7.85
CA LYS A 202 -4.92 -10.95 -6.64
C LYS A 202 -4.12 -10.52 -5.41
N VAL A 203 -2.81 -10.29 -5.55
CA VAL A 203 -1.97 -9.72 -4.49
C VAL A 203 -2.41 -8.29 -4.13
N LEU A 204 -2.63 -7.42 -5.12
CA LEU A 204 -3.12 -6.05 -4.88
C LEU A 204 -4.49 -6.01 -4.21
N VAL A 205 -5.40 -6.91 -4.61
CA VAL A 205 -6.72 -7.07 -4.01
C VAL A 205 -6.59 -7.58 -2.57
N HIS A 206 -5.74 -8.57 -2.33
CA HIS A 206 -5.47 -9.09 -0.97
C HIS A 206 -4.98 -7.99 -0.02
N PHE A 207 -4.11 -7.09 -0.50
CA PHE A 207 -3.62 -5.96 0.28
C PHE A 207 -4.56 -4.74 0.31
N ARG A 208 -5.78 -4.87 -0.24
CA ARG A 208 -6.78 -3.80 -0.35
C ARG A 208 -6.24 -2.53 -1.02
N ILE A 209 -5.38 -2.73 -2.01
CA ILE A 209 -4.86 -1.65 -2.87
C ILE A 209 -5.76 -1.50 -4.10
N ALA A 210 -6.37 -2.60 -4.55
CA ALA A 210 -7.30 -2.64 -5.67
C ALA A 210 -8.57 -3.42 -5.32
N VAL A 211 -9.64 -3.21 -6.10
CA VAL A 211 -10.90 -3.96 -6.00
C VAL A 211 -11.53 -4.11 -7.38
N GLU A 212 -12.07 -5.28 -7.68
CA GLU A 212 -12.79 -5.51 -8.93
C GLU A 212 -14.07 -4.67 -8.95
N VAL A 213 -14.30 -3.98 -10.07
CA VAL A 213 -15.46 -3.10 -10.25
C VAL A 213 -16.11 -3.35 -11.59
N LYS A 214 -17.41 -3.04 -11.68
CA LYS A 214 -18.13 -2.99 -12.95
C LYS A 214 -18.48 -1.53 -13.20
N THR A 215 -17.87 -0.96 -14.24
CA THR A 215 -18.12 0.43 -14.63
C THR A 215 -18.43 0.51 -16.12
N ASP A 216 -19.13 1.56 -16.51
CA ASP A 216 -19.40 1.91 -17.91
C ASP A 216 -18.17 2.49 -18.63
N LYS A 217 -17.03 2.68 -17.94
CA LYS A 217 -15.82 3.30 -18.48
C LYS A 217 -15.07 2.43 -19.47
N TYR A 218 -15.29 1.12 -19.47
CA TYR A 218 -14.67 0.19 -20.42
C TYR A 218 -15.67 -0.91 -20.80
N PRO A 219 -15.75 -1.30 -22.09
CA PRO A 219 -16.73 -2.27 -22.54
C PRO A 219 -16.50 -3.67 -21.93
N PRO A 220 -17.57 -4.42 -21.62
CA PRO A 220 -17.47 -5.84 -21.29
C PRO A 220 -16.95 -6.64 -22.51
N PRO A 221 -16.35 -7.83 -22.30
CA PRO A 221 -16.27 -8.60 -21.06
C PRO A 221 -14.98 -8.38 -20.25
N SER A 222 -14.20 -7.34 -20.53
CA SER A 222 -12.91 -7.11 -19.86
C SER A 222 -13.09 -6.82 -18.36
N LYS A 223 -12.28 -7.49 -17.53
CA LYS A 223 -12.21 -7.19 -16.09
C LYS A 223 -11.67 -5.77 -15.86
N GLN A 224 -12.20 -5.12 -14.84
CA GLN A 224 -11.81 -3.78 -14.42
C GLN A 224 -11.56 -3.76 -12.92
N TYR A 225 -10.54 -3.03 -12.50
CA TYR A 225 -10.18 -2.86 -11.10
C TYR A 225 -10.02 -1.40 -10.78
N PHE A 226 -10.63 -0.95 -9.69
CA PHE A 226 -10.40 0.38 -9.16
C PHE A 226 -9.18 0.37 -8.23
N MET A 227 -8.26 1.30 -8.45
CA MET A 227 -7.07 1.50 -7.62
C MET A 227 -6.87 2.99 -7.34
N PRO A 228 -7.29 3.49 -6.17
CA PRO A 228 -7.25 4.93 -5.87
C PRO A 228 -5.82 5.48 -5.75
N LEU A 229 -4.84 4.64 -5.45
CA LEU A 229 -3.45 5.04 -5.19
C LEU A 229 -2.78 5.73 -6.39
N VAL A 230 -3.22 5.46 -7.64
CA VAL A 230 -2.62 6.07 -8.83
C VAL A 230 -3.20 7.44 -9.18
N LEU A 231 -4.35 7.79 -8.60
CA LEU A 231 -5.02 9.06 -8.85
C LEU A 231 -4.14 10.24 -8.41
N LYS A 232 -4.46 11.43 -8.92
CA LYS A 232 -3.86 12.67 -8.43
C LYS A 232 -4.54 13.08 -7.12
N SER A 233 -3.80 13.75 -6.24
CA SER A 233 -4.41 14.42 -5.09
C SER A 233 -5.03 15.74 -5.52
N THR A 234 -6.13 16.12 -4.86
CA THR A 234 -6.73 17.45 -4.99
C THR A 234 -6.40 18.31 -3.77
N LYS A 235 -6.45 19.63 -3.94
CA LYS A 235 -6.32 20.57 -2.82
C LYS A 235 -7.62 20.51 -2.01
N VAL A 236 -7.53 19.98 -0.80
CA VAL A 236 -8.62 20.01 0.16
C VAL A 236 -8.41 21.25 1.01
N ASN A 237 -9.16 22.31 0.76
CA ASN A 237 -9.27 23.40 1.72
C ASN A 237 -10.46 23.08 2.61
N SER A 238 -10.23 22.86 3.90
CA SER A 238 -11.28 22.57 4.88
C SER A 238 -12.38 23.65 4.94
N SER A 239 -12.10 24.85 4.40
CA SER A 239 -12.99 26.00 4.34
C SER A 239 -13.72 26.21 3.00
N SER A 240 -13.49 25.40 1.96
CA SER A 240 -14.07 25.63 0.62
C SER A 240 -14.86 24.46 0.05
N LEU A 241 -15.40 23.59 0.90
CA LEU A 241 -16.39 22.60 0.48
C LEU A 241 -17.74 23.32 0.30
N THR A 242 -17.83 24.18 -0.71
CA THR A 242 -19.08 24.83 -1.10
C THR A 242 -20.01 23.76 -1.65
N VAL A 243 -21.02 23.44 -0.84
CA VAL A 243 -22.18 22.65 -1.18
C VAL A 243 -22.87 23.32 -2.38
N PRO A 244 -23.19 22.59 -3.47
CA PRO A 244 -24.11 23.10 -4.48
C PRO A 244 -25.37 23.62 -3.76
N SER A 245 -25.86 24.80 -4.14
CA SER A 245 -26.96 25.51 -3.44
C SER A 245 -28.23 24.68 -3.20
N ASP A 246 -28.36 23.56 -3.93
CA ASP A 246 -29.56 22.73 -4.02
C ASP A 246 -29.35 21.33 -3.38
N SER A 247 -28.37 21.17 -2.49
CA SER A 247 -28.12 19.90 -1.78
C SER A 247 -28.22 20.04 -0.26
N ILE A 248 -28.87 19.05 0.36
CA ILE A 248 -28.93 18.91 1.83
C ILE A 248 -27.74 18.05 2.24
N GLN A 249 -26.97 18.51 3.21
CA GLN A 249 -25.84 17.77 3.76
C GLN A 249 -26.09 17.46 5.24
N ALA A 250 -25.89 16.21 5.63
CA ALA A 250 -25.87 15.83 7.03
C ALA A 250 -24.59 16.33 7.73
N ALA A 251 -24.59 16.36 9.07
CA ALA A 251 -23.36 16.70 9.80
C ALA A 251 -22.24 15.73 9.40
N PRO A 252 -21.03 16.22 9.06
CA PRO A 252 -19.94 15.37 8.62
C PRO A 252 -19.52 14.38 9.71
N LEU A 253 -19.21 13.14 9.30
CA LEU A 253 -18.58 12.16 10.17
C LEU A 253 -17.06 12.32 10.06
N HIS A 254 -16.38 12.33 11.20
CA HIS A 254 -14.93 12.45 11.30
C HIS A 254 -14.32 11.19 11.91
N ILE A 255 -13.32 10.64 11.24
CA ILE A 255 -12.48 9.55 11.76
C ILE A 255 -11.12 10.14 12.10
N THR A 256 -10.74 10.05 13.36
CA THR A 256 -9.47 10.53 13.89
C THR A 256 -8.68 9.38 14.51
N PHE A 257 -7.37 9.55 14.61
CA PHE A 257 -6.47 8.59 15.22
C PHE A 257 -5.78 9.22 16.42
N ASN A 258 -5.59 8.44 17.48
CA ASN A 258 -4.90 8.91 18.69
C ASN A 258 -3.46 9.38 18.40
N SER A 259 -2.86 8.92 17.32
CA SER A 259 -1.54 9.36 16.84
C SER A 259 -1.51 10.80 16.31
N GLY A 260 -2.67 11.44 16.10
CA GLY A 260 -2.79 12.79 15.55
C GLY A 260 -2.49 12.89 14.05
N TYR A 261 -2.41 11.76 13.35
CA TYR A 261 -2.28 11.69 11.90
C TYR A 261 -2.94 10.41 11.38
N ILE A 262 -3.39 10.43 10.12
CA ILE A 262 -3.97 9.26 9.47
C ILE A 262 -2.84 8.29 9.06
N PRO A 263 -2.89 7.01 9.46
CA PRO A 263 -1.89 6.03 9.04
C PRO A 263 -1.74 5.97 7.52
N PRO A 264 -0.50 5.99 6.97
CA PRO A 264 -0.28 5.89 5.54
C PRO A 264 -0.99 4.67 4.93
N GLY A 265 -1.78 4.90 3.89
CA GLY A 265 -2.54 3.85 3.20
C GLY A 265 -3.91 3.55 3.80
N PHE A 266 -4.28 4.09 4.97
CA PHE A 266 -5.62 3.92 5.54
C PHE A 266 -6.71 4.35 4.55
N PHE A 267 -6.62 5.57 4.03
CA PHE A 267 -7.60 6.09 3.06
C PHE A 267 -7.77 5.16 1.86
N THR A 268 -6.66 4.74 1.24
CA THR A 268 -6.67 3.81 0.09
C THR A 268 -7.43 2.53 0.42
N ARG A 269 -7.12 1.88 1.54
CA ARG A 269 -7.74 0.62 1.95
C ARG A 269 -9.22 0.82 2.29
N PHE A 270 -9.54 1.90 2.99
CA PHE A 270 -10.90 2.22 3.39
C PHE A 270 -11.81 2.46 2.18
N VAL A 271 -11.35 3.28 1.22
CA VAL A 271 -12.08 3.53 -0.04
C VAL A 271 -12.28 2.24 -0.84
N VAL A 272 -11.27 1.36 -0.88
CA VAL A 272 -11.36 0.04 -1.53
C VAL A 272 -12.44 -0.83 -0.87
N VAL A 273 -12.53 -0.84 0.46
CA VAL A 273 -13.61 -1.53 1.19
C VAL A 273 -14.98 -0.94 0.84
N LEU A 274 -15.12 0.40 0.84
CA LEU A 274 -16.37 1.07 0.48
C LEU A 274 -16.84 0.75 -0.94
N THR A 275 -15.91 0.68 -1.89
CA THR A 275 -16.19 0.35 -3.30
C THR A 275 -16.81 -1.04 -3.46
N SER A 276 -16.61 -1.96 -2.51
CA SER A 276 -17.26 -3.27 -2.52
C SER A 276 -18.76 -3.24 -2.13
N LYS A 277 -19.21 -2.12 -1.57
CA LYS A 277 -20.58 -1.93 -1.05
C LYS A 277 -21.32 -0.76 -1.68
N MET A 278 -20.60 0.16 -2.31
CA MET A 278 -21.13 1.39 -2.90
C MET A 278 -20.59 1.56 -4.32
N GLU A 279 -21.36 2.23 -5.18
CA GLU A 279 -20.95 2.47 -6.56
C GLU A 279 -20.04 3.70 -6.65
N LEU A 280 -18.98 3.63 -7.46
CA LEU A 280 -18.11 4.79 -7.69
C LEU A 280 -18.83 5.87 -8.52
N CYS A 281 -18.71 7.13 -8.09
CA CYS A 281 -19.21 8.27 -8.84
C CYS A 281 -18.07 8.96 -9.61
N PHE A 282 -18.22 9.05 -10.94
CA PHE A 282 -17.24 9.67 -11.84
C PHE A 282 -17.73 10.97 -12.49
N GLU A 283 -18.69 11.66 -11.86
CA GLU A 283 -19.21 12.93 -12.35
C GLU A 283 -18.10 13.99 -12.43
N LYS A 284 -18.09 14.75 -13.54
CA LYS A 284 -17.00 15.68 -13.87
C LYS A 284 -16.83 16.79 -12.83
N ASP A 285 -17.93 17.24 -12.23
CA ASP A 285 -17.93 18.39 -11.32
C ASP A 285 -17.45 18.01 -9.90
N ILE A 286 -17.49 16.71 -9.56
CA ILE A 286 -17.08 16.19 -8.26
C ILE A 286 -15.67 15.57 -8.34
N GLY A 287 -15.39 14.85 -9.43
CA GLY A 287 -14.11 14.19 -9.70
C GLY A 287 -13.78 13.02 -8.77
N ILE A 288 -12.74 12.27 -9.10
CA ILE A 288 -12.17 11.22 -8.25
C ILE A 288 -10.68 11.45 -8.07
N TYR A 289 -10.22 11.40 -6.81
CA TYR A 289 -8.88 11.79 -6.42
C TYR A 289 -8.29 10.82 -5.41
N ARG A 290 -6.96 10.81 -5.29
CA ARG A 290 -6.23 9.95 -4.35
C ARG A 290 -6.61 10.18 -2.89
N ASN A 291 -7.05 11.40 -2.56
CA ASN A 291 -7.44 11.84 -1.23
C ASN A 291 -8.92 12.26 -1.16
N ARG A 292 -9.72 12.00 -2.21
CA ARG A 292 -11.15 12.31 -2.21
C ARG A 292 -11.90 11.43 -3.20
N VAL A 293 -12.81 10.60 -2.71
CA VAL A 293 -13.62 9.69 -3.56
C VAL A 293 -15.09 9.85 -3.21
N THR A 294 -15.93 9.89 -4.24
CA THR A 294 -17.38 10.00 -4.11
C THR A 294 -18.03 8.71 -4.54
N PHE A 295 -19.01 8.27 -3.77
CA PHE A 295 -19.79 7.08 -4.01
C PHE A 295 -21.26 7.40 -4.12
N ARG A 296 -21.98 6.62 -4.92
CA ARG A 296 -23.44 6.56 -4.90
C ARG A 296 -23.86 5.41 -3.99
N TYR A 297 -24.74 5.74 -3.05
CA TYR A 297 -25.34 4.80 -2.13
C TYR A 297 -26.86 4.81 -2.30
N GLN A 298 -27.44 3.64 -2.51
CA GLN A 298 -28.89 3.46 -2.56
C GLN A 298 -29.31 2.46 -1.49
N ASP A 299 -30.16 2.88 -0.55
CA ASP A 299 -30.76 1.95 0.41
C ASP A 299 -31.72 1.01 -0.34
N PRO A 300 -31.70 -0.31 -0.11
CA PRO A 300 -32.65 -1.23 -0.75
C PRO A 300 -34.12 -0.89 -0.52
N ASN A 301 -34.44 -0.16 0.55
CA ASN A 301 -35.80 0.27 0.90
C ASN A 301 -36.08 1.72 0.51
N SER A 302 -35.17 2.39 -0.21
CA SER A 302 -35.35 3.75 -0.68
C SER A 302 -35.21 3.86 -2.19
N THR A 303 -35.97 4.78 -2.76
CA THR A 303 -35.85 5.18 -4.16
C THR A 303 -34.79 6.27 -4.37
N THR A 304 -34.18 6.77 -3.29
CA THR A 304 -33.21 7.86 -3.32
C THR A 304 -31.77 7.36 -3.40
N ILE A 305 -30.95 8.16 -4.08
CA ILE A 305 -29.51 7.93 -4.22
C ILE A 305 -28.81 9.04 -3.46
N GLU A 306 -27.99 8.63 -2.49
CA GLU A 306 -27.18 9.53 -1.69
C GLU A 306 -25.73 9.54 -2.19
N HIS A 307 -25.10 10.71 -2.10
CA HIS A 307 -23.69 10.87 -2.44
C HIS A 307 -22.86 10.86 -1.17
N VAL A 308 -22.04 9.81 -1.01
CA VAL A 308 -21.10 9.65 0.10
C VAL A 308 -19.72 10.10 -0.38
N ILE A 309 -19.21 11.19 0.19
CA ILE A 309 -17.92 11.78 -0.19
C ILE A 309 -16.94 11.52 0.94
N VAL A 310 -15.87 10.80 0.65
CA VAL A 310 -14.81 10.48 1.62
C VAL A 310 -13.58 11.28 1.25
N THR A 311 -13.08 12.08 2.19
CA THR A 311 -11.95 13.00 1.99
C THR A 311 -10.89 12.78 3.05
N ASP A 312 -9.63 12.66 2.61
CA ASP A 312 -8.46 12.68 3.48
C ASP A 312 -7.95 14.11 3.63
N CYS A 313 -8.13 14.66 4.83
CA CYS A 313 -7.73 16.01 5.22
C CYS A 313 -6.35 16.06 5.90
N THR A 314 -5.54 14.99 5.83
CA THR A 314 -4.21 14.81 6.46
C THR A 314 -4.24 14.38 7.93
N ASP A 315 -5.08 15.00 8.75
CA ASP A 315 -5.24 14.71 10.18
C ASP A 315 -6.56 14.01 10.52
N VAL A 316 -7.56 14.13 9.65
CA VAL A 316 -8.90 13.55 9.79
C VAL A 316 -9.41 13.00 8.46
N ILE A 317 -10.07 11.85 8.49
CA ILE A 317 -10.92 11.42 7.37
C ILE A 317 -12.30 12.01 7.58
N GLN A 318 -12.74 12.85 6.65
CA GLN A 318 -14.08 13.42 6.64
C GLN A 318 -14.98 12.64 5.68
N ILE A 319 -16.17 12.32 6.16
CA ILE A 319 -17.23 11.68 5.37
C ILE A 319 -18.43 12.60 5.36
N ASP A 320 -18.78 13.06 4.17
CA ASP A 320 -19.96 13.88 3.91
C ASP A 320 -21.01 13.03 3.21
N VAL A 321 -22.26 13.15 3.65
CA VAL A 321 -23.41 12.54 2.98
C VAL A 321 -24.30 13.65 2.46
N GLN A 322 -24.45 13.70 1.14
CA GLN A 322 -25.23 14.70 0.43
C GLN A 322 -26.45 14.05 -0.23
N HIS A 323 -27.58 14.75 -0.12
CA HIS A 323 -28.86 14.38 -0.73
C HIS A 323 -29.27 15.47 -1.74
N HIS A 324 -29.69 15.05 -2.94
CA HIS A 324 -30.25 15.96 -3.93
C HIS A 324 -31.77 16.10 -3.77
N HIS A 325 -32.22 17.34 -3.60
CA HIS A 325 -33.54 17.80 -3.16
C HIS A 325 -34.81 17.26 -3.87
N LEU A 326 -34.71 16.41 -4.90
CA LEU A 326 -35.84 16.03 -5.74
C LEU A 326 -36.73 14.92 -5.16
N ASN A 327 -36.30 14.21 -4.12
CA ASN A 327 -37.08 13.11 -3.53
C ASN A 327 -37.33 13.34 -2.03
N GLN A 328 -38.61 13.32 -1.61
CA GLN A 328 -39.03 13.60 -0.22
C GLN A 328 -38.74 12.46 0.78
N GLU A 329 -38.19 11.34 0.32
CA GLU A 329 -37.82 10.20 1.17
C GLU A 329 -36.36 10.28 1.56
N VAL A 330 -36.08 10.78 2.76
CA VAL A 330 -34.72 10.79 3.31
C VAL A 330 -34.42 9.40 3.86
N VAL A 331 -33.49 8.66 3.24
CA VAL A 331 -32.84 7.53 3.95
C VAL A 331 -32.26 8.11 5.23
N SER A 332 -32.61 7.53 6.38
CA SER A 332 -32.07 7.98 7.65
C SER A 332 -30.54 7.94 7.58
N PHE A 333 -29.90 9.11 7.60
CA PHE A 333 -28.45 9.30 7.67
C PHE A 333 -27.81 8.36 8.70
N THR A 334 -28.52 8.07 9.80
CA THR A 334 -28.16 7.07 10.81
C THR A 334 -27.81 5.70 10.22
N LYS A 335 -28.55 5.21 9.23
CA LYS A 335 -28.33 3.90 8.61
C LYS A 335 -27.07 3.89 7.74
N ILE A 336 -26.79 4.98 7.03
CA ILE A 336 -25.53 5.15 6.30
C ILE A 336 -24.36 5.17 7.28
N CYS A 337 -24.48 5.92 8.38
CA CYS A 337 -23.47 5.93 9.44
C CYS A 337 -23.24 4.54 10.05
N GLN A 338 -24.31 3.79 10.35
CA GLN A 338 -24.21 2.43 10.88
C GLN A 338 -23.49 1.49 9.91
N ASN A 339 -23.82 1.55 8.62
CA ASN A 339 -23.14 0.75 7.60
C ASN A 339 -21.66 1.12 7.47
N ILE A 340 -21.34 2.41 7.49
CA ILE A 340 -19.95 2.89 7.48
C ILE A 340 -19.20 2.42 8.72
N GLN A 341 -19.83 2.45 9.89
CA GLN A 341 -19.25 1.97 11.14
C GLN A 341 -18.90 0.48 11.08
N VAL A 342 -19.78 -0.37 10.56
CA VAL A 342 -19.50 -1.80 10.35
C VAL A 342 -18.32 -1.99 9.39
N LEU A 343 -18.25 -1.18 8.32
CA LEU A 343 -17.14 -1.25 7.36
C LEU A 343 -15.82 -0.75 7.92
N LEU A 344 -15.84 0.14 8.92
CA LEU A 344 -14.64 0.58 9.65
C LEU A 344 -14.07 -0.51 10.55
N GLU A 345 -14.91 -1.36 11.13
CA GLU A 345 -14.46 -2.52 11.91
C GLU A 345 -13.79 -3.57 11.01
N ASP A 346 -14.22 -3.65 9.75
CA ASP A 346 -13.65 -4.54 8.74
C ASP A 346 -12.39 -3.97 8.06
N ALA A 347 -12.15 -2.65 8.10
CA ALA A 347 -11.13 -1.92 7.33
C ALA A 347 -9.75 -1.89 7.99
#